data_AF-A0A969R5Y5-F1
#
_entry.id   AF-A0A969R5Y5-F1
#
_cell.length_a   1.000
_cell.length_b   1.000
_cell.length_c   1.000
_cell.angle_alpha   90.00
_cell.angle_beta   90.00
_cell.angle_gamma   90.00
#
_symmetry.space_group_name_H-M   'P 1'
#
loop_
_entity.id
_entity.type
_entity.pdbx_description
1 polymer ?
#
loop_
_entity_poly.entity_id
_entity_poly.type
_entity_poly.pdbx_seq_one_letter_code
_entity_poly.pdbx_strand_id
1 'polypeptide(L)' 'MLAEKIMEELISQITTRTGISEEQARQAVGMVVEFGKSKLPEPIASQLDALLGGSAGGSMADQLQQGLGNLFGGQS' A
#
# COMPACT_ATOMS: atom_id res chain seq x y z
N MET A 1 10.99 0.24 6.84
CA MET A 1 11.91 1.10 6.07
C MET A 1 11.75 1.00 4.54
N LEU A 2 11.15 -0.06 3.97
CA LEU A 2 10.92 -0.15 2.50
C LEU A 2 9.71 0.67 2.01
N ALA A 3 8.59 0.66 2.75
CA ALA A 3 7.39 1.41 2.40
C ALA A 3 7.64 2.92 2.32
N GLU A 4 8.45 3.46 3.23
CA GLU A 4 8.85 4.87 3.23
C GLU A 4 9.64 5.23 1.97
N LYS A 5 10.62 4.40 1.59
CA LYS A 5 11.42 4.61 0.38
C LYS A 5 10.58 4.60 -0.90
N ILE A 6 9.58 3.71 -0.98
CA ILE A 6 8.65 3.64 -2.12
C ILE A 6 7.77 4.89 -2.18
N MET A 7 7.27 5.37 -1.03
CA MET A 7 6.42 6.57 -0.99
C MET A 7 7.20 7.82 -1.41
N GLU A 8 8.43 7.99 -0.92
CA GLU A 8 9.31 9.11 -1.30
C GLU A 8 9.65 9.09 -2.80
N GLU A 9 9.93 7.92 -3.37
CA GLU A 9 10.18 7.79 -4.80
C GLU A 9 8.94 8.15 -5.64
N LEU A 10 7.75 7.77 -5.19
CA LEU A 10 6.49 8.08 -5.85
C LEU A 10 6.18 9.59 -5.80
N ILE A 11 6.42 10.21 -4.65
CA ILE A 11 6.28 11.67 -4.46
C ILE A 11 7.24 12.41 -5.40
N SER A 12 8.51 12.02 -5.42
CA SER A 12 9.55 12.62 -6.28
C SER A 12 9.19 12.53 -7.77
N GLN A 13 8.64 11.39 -8.21
CA GLN A 13 8.18 11.25 -9.59
C GLN A 13 7.00 12.16 -9.92
N ILE A 14 6.06 12.34 -8.99
CA ILE A 14 4.91 13.21 -9.19
C ILE A 14 5.35 14.68 -9.25
N THR A 15 6.18 15.13 -8.29
CA THR A 15 6.67 16.52 -8.28
C THR A 15 7.48 16.82 -9.54
N THR A 16 8.36 15.91 -9.96
CA THR A 16 9.17 16.07 -11.18
C THR A 16 8.33 16.16 -12.44
N ARG A 17 7.26 15.36 -12.55
CA ARG A 17 6.44 15.28 -13.77
C ARG A 17 5.33 16.34 -13.85
N THR A 18 4.85 16.83 -12.71
CA THR A 18 3.69 17.73 -12.63
C THR A 18 4.04 19.13 -12.16
N GLY A 19 5.22 19.32 -11.55
CA GLY A 19 5.67 20.61 -11.01
C GLY A 19 4.97 21.04 -9.72
N ILE A 20 4.20 20.16 -9.08
CA ILE A 20 3.53 20.44 -7.80
C ILE A 20 4.48 20.31 -6.61
N SER A 21 4.12 20.88 -5.46
CA SER A 21 4.92 20.73 -4.24
C SER A 21 4.87 19.30 -3.69
N GLU A 22 5.89 18.90 -2.93
CA GLU A 22 5.91 17.58 -2.28
C GLU A 22 4.71 17.36 -1.36
N GLU A 23 4.24 18.42 -0.69
CA GLU A 23 3.05 18.37 0.16
C GLU A 23 1.79 18.06 -0.66
N GLN A 24 1.62 18.71 -1.81
CA GLN A 24 0.53 18.44 -2.74
C GLN A 24 0.62 17.04 -3.35
N ALA A 25 1.84 16.56 -3.64
CA ALA A 25 2.06 15.21 -4.13
C ALA A 25 1.71 14.15 -3.07
N ARG A 26 2.09 14.34 -1.80
CA ARG A 26 1.69 13.47 -0.68
C ARG A 26 0.17 13.40 -0.54
N GLN A 27 -0.50 14.55 -0.61
CA GLN A 27 -1.97 14.60 -0.58
C GLN A 27 -2.60 13.86 -1.76
N ALA A 28 -2.06 14.02 -2.97
CA ALA A 28 -2.52 13.33 -4.16
C ALA A 28 -2.39 11.80 -4.03
N VAL A 29 -1.24 11.31 -3.56
CA VAL A 29 -1.02 9.88 -3.30
C VAL A 29 -2.02 9.35 -2.26
N GLY A 30 -2.24 10.10 -1.17
CA GLY A 30 -3.24 9.76 -0.15
C GLY A 30 -4.64 9.63 -0.73
N MET A 31 -5.07 10.58 -1.56
CA MET A 31 -6.38 10.52 -2.22
C MET A 31 -6.52 9.30 -3.14
N VAL A 32 -5.47 8.94 -3.90
CA VAL A 32 -5.48 7.75 -4.78
C VAL A 32 -5.57 6.47 -3.96
N VAL A 33 -4.85 6.38 -2.85
CA VAL A 33 -4.92 5.24 -1.92
C VAL A 33 -6.34 5.09 -1.37
N GLU A 34 -6.92 6.16 -0.85
CA GLU A 34 -8.28 6.13 -0.28
C GLU A 34 -9.33 5.81 -1.34
N PHE A 35 -9.20 6.38 -2.55
CA PHE A 35 -10.05 6.03 -3.68
C PHE A 35 -9.89 4.55 -4.05
N GLY A 36 -8.66 4.04 -4.10
CA GLY A 36 -8.36 2.63 -4.33
C GLY A 36 -9.02 1.73 -3.30
N LYS A 37 -8.86 2.01 -2.01
CA LYS A 37 -9.52 1.28 -0.91
C LYS A 37 -11.04 1.28 -1.06
N SER A 38 -11.64 2.39 -1.46
CA SER A 38 -13.10 2.50 -1.66
C SER A 38 -13.62 1.65 -2.82
N LYS A 39 -12.75 1.25 -3.76
CA LYS A 39 -13.10 0.46 -4.96
C LYS A 39 -12.66 -0.99 -4.87
N LEU A 40 -11.74 -1.33 -3.95
CA LEU A 40 -11.22 -2.66 -3.77
C LEU A 40 -12.07 -3.43 -2.74
N PRO A 41 -12.42 -4.71 -2.99
CA PRO A 41 -13.06 -5.56 -2.00
C PRO A 41 -12.25 -5.60 -0.69
N GLU A 42 -12.94 -5.68 0.45
CA GLU A 42 -12.35 -5.71 1.81
C GLU A 42 -11.06 -6.54 1.98
N PRO A 43 -10.90 -7.75 1.40
CA PRO A 43 -9.66 -8.51 1.53
C PRO A 43 -8.44 -7.85 0.89
N ILE A 44 -8.61 -7.05 -0.16
CA ILE A 44 -7.50 -6.36 -0.83
C ILE A 44 -7.18 -5.03 -0.13
N ALA A 45 -8.21 -4.31 0.33
CA ALA A 45 -8.03 -3.08 1.11
C ALA A 45 -7.22 -3.34 2.38
N SER A 46 -7.51 -4.45 3.07
CA SER A 46 -6.80 -4.89 4.28
C SER A 46 -5.31 -5.20 4.04
N GLN A 47 -4.96 -5.73 2.86
CA GLN A 47 -3.56 -5.99 2.49
C GLN A 47 -2.80 -4.71 2.15
N LEU A 48 -3.46 -3.76 1.50
CA LEU A 48 -2.88 -2.45 1.19
C LEU A 48 -2.62 -1.64 2.47
N ASP A 49 -3.55 -1.68 3.43
CA ASP A 49 -3.34 -1.07 4.75
C ASP A 49 -2.20 -1.73 5.54
N ALA A 50 -2.05 -3.05 5.45
CA ALA A 50 -0.91 -3.74 6.07
C ALA A 50 0.44 -3.31 5.47
N LEU A 51 0.48 -3.07 4.15
CA LEU A 51 1.66 -2.59 3.44
C LEU A 51 1.98 -1.11 3.74
N LEU A 52 0.95 -0.26 3.80
CA LEU A 52 1.09 1.18 4.01
C LEU A 52 1.29 1.57 5.47
N GLY A 53 0.59 0.90 6.39
CA GLY A 53 0.61 1.18 7.82
C GLY A 53 1.86 0.69 8.54
N GLY A 54 2.86 0.15 7.83
CA GLY A 54 4.11 -0.31 8.42
C GLY A 54 3.96 -1.44 9.45
N SER A 55 2.77 -2.03 9.58
CA SER A 55 2.50 -3.20 10.42
C SER A 55 3.01 -4.51 9.79
N ALA A 56 3.83 -4.40 8.74
CA ALA A 56 4.73 -5.44 8.26
C ALA A 56 5.85 -5.70 9.29
N GLY A 57 5.47 -6.22 10.45
CA GLY A 57 6.38 -6.83 11.42
C GLY A 57 6.89 -8.21 10.99
N GLY A 58 6.46 -8.70 9.82
CA GLY A 58 6.97 -9.86 9.11
C GLY A 58 7.21 -9.49 7.64
N SER A 59 8.02 -10.29 6.94
CA SER A 59 8.27 -10.00 5.52
C SER A 59 6.95 -10.00 4.75
N MET A 60 6.80 -9.11 3.76
CA MET A 60 5.64 -9.10 2.84
C MET A 60 5.32 -10.51 2.32
N ALA A 61 6.37 -11.32 2.10
CA ALA A 61 6.27 -12.73 1.72
C ALA A 61 5.53 -13.58 2.78
N ASP A 62 5.81 -13.39 4.07
CA ASP A 62 5.14 -14.11 5.17
C ASP A 62 3.65 -13.77 5.26
N GLN A 63 3.29 -12.49 5.10
CA GLN A 63 1.88 -12.07 5.12
C GLN A 63 1.11 -12.53 3.88
N LEU A 64 1.73 -12.50 2.69
CA LEU A 64 1.14 -13.06 1.48
C LEU A 64 0.99 -14.59 1.58
N GLN A 65 1.98 -15.27 2.16
CA GLN A 65 1.96 -16.72 2.34
C GLN A 65 0.95 -17.16 3.41
N GLN A 66 0.76 -16.38 4.48
CA GLN A 66 -0.31 -16.60 5.46
C GLN A 66 -1.71 -16.30 4.88
N GLY A 67 -1.83 -15.20 4.12
CA GLY A 67 -3.08 -14.84 3.43
C GLY A 67 -3.50 -15.91 2.42
N LEU A 68 -2.56 -16.40 1.60
CA LEU A 68 -2.81 -17.52 0.71
C LEU A 68 -3.03 -18.84 1.46
N GLY A 69 -2.28 -19.10 2.53
CA GLY A 69 -2.44 -20.30 3.36
C GLY A 69 -3.83 -20.40 3.98
N ASN A 70 -4.42 -19.28 4.42
CA ASN A 70 -5.79 -19.24 4.91
C ASN A 70 -6.84 -19.43 3.82
N LEU A 71 -6.57 -18.95 2.60
CA LEU A 71 -7.49 -19.10 1.45
C LEU A 71 -7.43 -20.50 0.83
N PHE A 72 -6.26 -21.15 0.87
CA PHE A 72 -6.04 -22.48 0.29
C PHE A 72 -6.06 -23.63 1.32
N GLY A 73 -5.99 -23.32 2.61
CA GLY A 73 -6.01 -24.29 3.71
C GLY A 73 -7.27 -24.24 4.58
N GLY A 74 -8.14 -23.24 4.43
CA GLY A 74 -9.37 -23.06 5.21
C GLY A 74 -10.56 -23.96 4.82
N GLN A 75 -10.35 -24.97 3.99
CA GLN A 75 -11.33 -26.02 3.70
C GLN A 75 -10.69 -27.41 3.91
N SER A 76 -10.40 -27.78 5.14
CA SER A 76 -10.23 -29.19 5.60
C SER A 76 -10.30 -29.25 7.12
#